data_AF-A0A3B9IPD3-F1
#
_entry.id   AF-A0A3B9IPD3-F1
#
_cell.length_a   1.000
_cell.length_b   1.000
_cell.length_c   1.000
_cell.angle_alpha   90.00
_cell.angle_beta   90.00
_cell.angle_gamma   90.00
#
_symmetry.space_group_name_H-M   'P 1'
#
loop_
_entity.id
_entity.type
_entity.pdbx_description
1 polymer ?
#
loop_
_entity_poly.entity_id
_entity_poly.type
_entity_poly.pdbx_seq_one_letter_code
_entity_poly.pdbx_strand_id
1 'polypeptide(L)'
;ANGAGKSTLLLALAGAIRTDQGQVVLDGTPVTHDRKGLTRLRHRVGLVFQDPDDQLFAATVAEDVSFGPLNLGLTAAEAGERTAEALAMMGVAHLADRATHMLSFGQRKRVAIAGLLAMRPGILLLDEPT
;
A
#
# COMPACT_ATOMS: atom_id res chain seq x y z
N ALA A 1 0.10 -15.40 -19.48
CA ALA A 1 -0.56 -14.61 -20.53
C ALA A 1 -0.89 -13.22 -19.98
N ASN A 2 -0.52 -12.15 -20.69
CA ASN A 2 -1.03 -10.80 -20.39
C ASN A 2 -2.54 -10.80 -20.62
N GLY A 3 -3.31 -10.22 -19.70
CA GLY A 3 -4.79 -10.23 -19.77
C GLY A 3 -5.49 -11.45 -19.16
N ALA A 4 -4.78 -12.32 -18.43
CA ALA A 4 -5.40 -13.45 -17.73
C ALA A 4 -6.21 -13.07 -16.46
N GLY A 5 -6.32 -11.78 -16.13
CA GLY A 5 -7.08 -11.29 -14.97
C GLY A 5 -6.31 -11.23 -13.64
N LYS A 6 -4.97 -11.30 -13.66
CA LYS A 6 -4.14 -11.24 -12.44
C LYS A 6 -4.38 -9.95 -11.64
N SER A 7 -4.28 -8.80 -12.30
CA SER A 7 -4.53 -7.49 -11.67
C SER A 7 -5.96 -7.38 -11.15
N THR A 8 -6.95 -7.88 -11.91
CA THR A 8 -8.35 -7.95 -11.46
C THR A 8 -8.49 -8.78 -10.18
N LEU A 9 -7.83 -9.94 -10.10
CA LEU A 9 -7.82 -10.77 -8.90
C LEU A 9 -7.18 -10.03 -7.71
N LEU A 10 -6.03 -9.39 -7.89
CA LEU A 10 -5.37 -8.65 -6.82
C LEU A 10 -6.21 -7.46 -6.33
N LEU A 11 -6.86 -6.74 -7.24
CA LEU A 11 -7.78 -5.65 -6.91
C LEU A 11 -9.00 -6.17 -6.12
N ALA A 12 -9.52 -7.34 -6.47
CA ALA A 12 -10.62 -7.95 -5.72
C ALA A 12 -10.18 -8.36 -4.30
N LEU A 13 -9.00 -8.96 -4.17
CA LEU A 13 -8.41 -9.36 -2.88
C LEU A 13 -8.06 -8.16 -1.99
N ALA A 14 -7.74 -7.00 -2.57
CA ALA A 14 -7.53 -5.73 -1.85
C ALA A 14 -8.85 -4.97 -1.58
N GLY A 15 -9.99 -5.47 -2.07
CA GLY A 15 -11.30 -4.82 -1.94
C GLY A 15 -11.40 -3.50 -2.70
N ALA A 16 -10.63 -3.33 -3.78
CA ALA A 16 -10.73 -2.21 -4.70
C ALA A 16 -11.89 -2.40 -5.70
N ILE A 17 -12.18 -3.66 -6.05
CA ILE A 17 -13.36 -4.03 -6.86
C ILE A 17 -14.21 -5.06 -6.10
N ARG A 18 -15.51 -5.09 -6.39
CA ARG A 18 -16.45 -6.08 -5.87
C ARG A 18 -16.59 -7.22 -6.87
N THR A 19 -16.64 -8.45 -6.38
CA THR A 19 -16.94 -9.63 -7.19
C THR A 19 -18.46 -9.78 -7.37
N ASP A 20 -18.92 -10.09 -8.58
CA ASP A 20 -20.34 -10.35 -8.86
C ASP A 20 -20.80 -11.68 -8.25
N GLN A 21 -19.91 -12.68 -8.20
CA GLN A 21 -20.13 -13.98 -7.57
C GLN A 21 -18.95 -14.38 -6.69
N GLY A 22 -19.21 -15.25 -5.71
CA GLY A 22 -18.23 -15.68 -4.73
C GLY A 22 -18.01 -14.66 -3.61
N GLN A 23 -16.97 -14.88 -2.81
CA GLN A 23 -16.62 -14.00 -1.68
C GLN A 23 -15.13 -14.02 -1.42
N VAL A 24 -14.61 -12.90 -0.91
CA VAL A 24 -13.28 -12.82 -0.31
C VAL A 24 -13.39 -13.17 1.17
N VAL A 25 -12.55 -14.07 1.66
CA VAL A 25 -12.49 -14.48 3.07
C VAL A 25 -11.14 -14.05 3.64
N LEU A 26 -11.16 -13.30 4.74
CA LEU A 26 -9.97 -12.87 5.47
C LEU A 26 -10.00 -13.48 6.86
N ASP A 27 -8.95 -14.21 7.24
CA ASP A 27 -8.80 -14.84 8.56
C ASP A 27 -10.06 -15.65 8.97
N GLY A 28 -10.59 -16.44 8.02
CA GLY A 28 -11.80 -17.27 8.21
C GLY A 28 -13.13 -16.52 8.18
N THR A 29 -13.14 -15.19 8.02
CA THR A 29 -14.35 -14.37 8.02
C THR A 29 -14.60 -13.73 6.65
N PRO A 30 -15.80 -13.87 6.05
CA PRO A 30 -16.16 -13.16 4.83
C PRO A 30 -15.99 -11.65 4.93
N VAL A 31 -15.46 -11.03 3.87
CA VAL A 31 -15.34 -9.58 3.77
C VAL A 31 -16.64 -9.00 3.22
N THR A 32 -17.20 -8.05 3.96
CA THR A 32 -18.35 -7.25 3.51
C THR A 32 -17.86 -6.04 2.72
N HIS A 33 -18.59 -5.66 1.66
CA HIS A 33 -18.33 -4.46 0.86
C HIS A 33 -18.95 -3.19 1.45
N ASP A 34 -19.10 -3.13 2.77
CA ASP A 34 -19.45 -1.93 3.52
C ASP A 34 -18.18 -1.25 4.07
N ARG A 35 -18.33 -0.06 4.64
CA ARG A 35 -17.19 0.71 5.17
C ARG A 35 -16.37 -0.09 6.17
N LYS A 36 -17.03 -0.78 7.11
CA LYS A 36 -16.37 -1.54 8.18
C LYS A 36 -15.60 -2.74 7.63
N GLY A 37 -16.19 -3.49 6.69
CA GLY A 37 -15.54 -4.64 6.07
C GLY A 37 -14.32 -4.25 5.23
N LEU A 38 -14.43 -3.20 4.41
CA LEU A 38 -13.33 -2.71 3.58
C LEU A 38 -12.20 -2.10 4.42
N THR A 39 -12.51 -1.36 5.49
CA THR A 39 -11.49 -0.88 6.43
C THR A 39 -10.73 -2.05 7.06
N ARG A 40 -11.45 -3.08 7.55
CA ARG A 40 -10.82 -4.29 8.11
C ARG A 40 -9.88 -4.97 7.10
N LEU A 41 -10.33 -5.11 5.86
CA LEU A 41 -9.53 -5.72 4.79
C LEU A 41 -8.26 -4.91 4.50
N ARG A 42 -8.39 -3.60 4.27
CA ARG A 42 -7.28 -2.72 3.87
C ARG A 42 -6.27 -2.44 4.99
N HIS A 43 -6.66 -2.63 6.25
CA HIS A 43 -5.70 -2.64 7.37
C HIS A 43 -4.80 -3.88 7.35
N ARG A 44 -5.28 -4.99 6.77
CA ARG A 44 -4.60 -6.28 6.78
C ARG A 44 -3.88 -6.59 5.46
N VAL A 45 -4.39 -6.08 4.35
CA VAL A 45 -3.92 -6.35 2.99
C VAL A 45 -3.45 -5.06 2.33
N GLY A 46 -2.16 -4.99 1.98
CA GLY A 46 -1.60 -3.95 1.12
C GLY A 46 -1.45 -4.44 -0.32
N LEU A 47 -1.65 -3.55 -1.29
CA LEU A 47 -1.46 -3.83 -2.72
C LEU A 47 -0.41 -2.88 -3.30
N VAL A 48 0.69 -3.44 -3.81
CA VAL A 48 1.70 -2.73 -4.60
C VAL A 48 1.29 -2.84 -6.07
N PHE A 49 1.08 -1.70 -6.71
CA PHE A 49 0.80 -1.62 -8.15
C PHE A 49 2.05 -1.86 -9.00
N GLN A 50 1.83 -2.23 -10.26
CA GLN A 50 2.89 -2.43 -11.24
C GLN A 50 3.67 -1.13 -11.52
N ASP A 51 2.95 -0.02 -11.71
CA ASP A 51 3.52 1.30 -11.89
C ASP A 51 3.47 2.08 -10.55
N PRO A 52 4.62 2.47 -9.96
CA PRO A 52 4.61 3.26 -8.75
C PRO A 52 4.00 4.66 -8.94
N ASP A 53 3.91 5.17 -10.18
CA ASP A 53 3.30 6.48 -10.47
C ASP A 53 1.78 6.47 -10.22
N ASP A 54 1.14 5.29 -10.19
CA ASP A 54 -0.27 5.14 -9.80
C ASP A 54 -0.48 5.19 -8.28
N GLN A 55 0.60 5.13 -7.48
CA GLN A 55 0.52 5.00 -6.02
C GLN A 55 1.13 6.19 -5.26
N LEU A 56 2.12 6.88 -5.84
CA LEU A 56 2.73 8.07 -5.23
C LEU A 56 1.94 9.33 -5.58
N PHE A 57 1.54 10.11 -4.58
CA PHE A 57 0.69 11.30 -4.79
C PHE A 57 1.10 12.50 -3.92
N ALA A 58 1.87 12.31 -2.85
CA ALA A 58 2.24 13.42 -1.97
C ALA A 58 3.39 14.25 -2.52
N ALA A 59 3.59 15.44 -1.96
CA ALA A 59 4.65 16.34 -2.39
C ALA A 59 6.03 15.76 -2.06
N THR A 60 6.23 15.24 -0.85
CA THR A 60 7.49 14.62 -0.39
C THR A 60 7.34 13.13 -0.09
N VAL A 61 8.48 12.42 -0.07
CA VAL A 61 8.53 10.98 0.27
C VAL A 61 8.01 10.71 1.69
N ALA A 62 8.37 11.52 2.67
CA ALA A 62 7.93 11.34 4.05
C ALA A 62 6.42 11.52 4.20
N GLU A 63 5.83 12.51 3.50
CA GLU A 63 4.38 12.73 3.48
C GLU A 63 3.66 11.54 2.82
N ASP A 64 4.18 11.03 1.71
CA ASP A 64 3.58 9.89 1.00
C ASP A 64 3.54 8.64 1.88
N VAL A 65 4.68 8.30 2.50
CA VAL A 65 4.82 7.11 3.35
C VAL A 65 4.04 7.23 4.66
N SER A 66 3.93 8.44 5.24
CA SER A 66 3.17 8.66 6.48
C SER A 66 1.65 8.68 6.29
N PHE A 67 1.16 8.83 5.06
CA PHE A 67 -0.26 8.90 4.77
C PHE A 67 -1.04 7.67 5.24
N GLY A 68 -0.53 6.47 4.98
CA GLY A 68 -1.12 5.21 5.43
C GLY A 68 -1.26 5.15 6.96
N PRO A 69 -0.16 5.25 7.73
CA PRO A 69 -0.18 5.32 9.19
C PRO A 69 -1.16 6.36 9.76
N LEU A 70 -1.19 7.58 9.22
CA LEU A 70 -2.12 8.62 9.70
C LEU A 70 -3.58 8.22 9.46
N ASN A 71 -3.89 7.61 8.33
CA ASN A 71 -5.25 7.12 8.03
C ASN A 71 -5.68 5.92 8.89
N LEU A 72 -4.72 5.18 9.46
CA LEU A 72 -5.00 4.17 10.48
C LEU A 72 -5.32 4.78 11.86
N GLY A 73 -5.22 6.10 12.00
CA GLY A 73 -5.54 6.84 13.23
C GLY A 73 -4.36 6.99 14.19
N LEU A 74 -3.12 6.78 13.73
CA LEU A 74 -1.93 6.95 14.55
C LEU A 74 -1.65 8.44 14.79
N THR A 75 -1.00 8.74 15.91
CA THR A 75 -0.48 10.08 16.18
C THR A 75 0.65 10.44 15.20
N ALA A 76 0.94 11.73 15.06
CA ALA A 76 2.04 12.20 14.20
C ALA A 76 3.40 11.61 14.62
N ALA A 77 3.62 11.40 15.92
CA ALA A 77 4.84 10.79 16.44
C ALA A 77 4.96 9.31 16.02
N GLU A 78 3.89 8.52 16.24
CA GLU A 78 3.87 7.10 15.84
C GLU A 78 3.95 6.93 14.31
N ALA A 79 3.26 7.79 13.55
CA ALA A 79 3.35 7.80 12.10
C ALA A 79 4.77 8.12 11.63
N GLY A 80 5.42 9.11 12.24
CA GLY A 80 6.81 9.48 11.96
C GLY A 80 7.78 8.33 12.22
N GLU A 81 7.63 7.62 13.34
CA GLU A 81 8.43 6.43 13.67
C GLU A 81 8.27 5.33 12.61
N ARG A 82 7.02 4.98 12.27
CA ARG A 82 6.76 3.96 11.24
C ARG A 82 7.26 4.35 9.86
N THR A 83 7.15 5.63 9.50
CA THR A 83 7.70 6.16 8.26
C THR A 83 9.22 6.01 8.22
N ALA A 84 9.91 6.41 9.30
CA ALA A 84 11.36 6.28 9.38
C ALA A 84 11.81 4.81 9.29
N GLU A 85 11.15 3.90 10.01
CA GLU A 85 11.40 2.45 9.94
C GLU A 85 11.22 1.92 8.51
N ALA A 86 10.10 2.24 7.85
CA ALA A 86 9.79 1.76 6.51
C ALA A 86 10.78 2.27 5.46
N LEU A 87 11.14 3.55 5.53
CA LEU A 87 12.14 4.14 4.63
C LEU A 87 13.53 3.53 4.85
N ALA A 88 13.89 3.21 6.10
CA ALA A 88 15.14 2.54 6.42
C ALA A 88 15.18 1.11 5.88
N MET A 89 14.11 0.32 6.09
CA MET A 89 13.98 -1.04 5.54
C MET A 89 14.12 -1.07 4.02
N MET A 90 13.59 -0.05 3.34
CA MET A 90 13.67 0.08 1.88
C MET A 90 14.95 0.76 1.38
N GLY A 91 15.88 1.14 2.26
CA GLY A 91 17.15 1.78 1.90
C GLY A 91 16.98 3.17 1.25
N VAL A 92 15.89 3.88 1.55
CA VAL A 92 15.52 5.17 0.96
C VAL A 92 15.31 6.27 2.00
N ALA A 93 15.74 6.08 3.24
CA ALA A 93 15.65 7.09 4.31
C ALA A 93 16.27 8.45 3.92
N HIS A 94 17.36 8.45 3.16
CA HIS A 94 18.02 9.66 2.65
C HIS A 94 17.17 10.47 1.64
N LEU A 95 16.01 9.95 1.22
CA LEU A 95 15.10 10.60 0.27
C LEU A 95 13.87 11.20 0.95
N ALA A 96 13.75 11.13 2.28
CA ALA A 96 12.55 11.51 3.03
C ALA A 96 11.97 12.89 2.64
N ASP A 97 12.85 13.90 2.51
CA ASP A 97 12.43 15.28 2.19
C ASP A 97 12.39 15.57 0.67
N ARG A 98 12.74 14.58 -0.17
CA ARG A 98 12.79 14.76 -1.62
C ARG A 98 11.38 14.72 -2.20
N ALA A 99 11.13 15.55 -3.21
CA ALA A 99 9.86 15.49 -3.93
C ALA A 99 9.71 14.17 -4.70
N THR A 100 8.53 13.57 -4.65
CA THR A 100 8.21 12.26 -5.24
C THR A 100 8.46 12.21 -6.75
N HIS A 101 8.15 13.29 -7.48
CA HIS A 101 8.38 13.42 -8.93
C HIS A 101 9.86 13.54 -9.32
N MET A 102 10.77 13.80 -8.37
CA MET A 102 12.22 13.88 -8.63
C MET A 102 12.94 12.54 -8.43
N LEU A 103 12.22 11.47 -8.10
CA LEU A 103 12.78 10.15 -7.85
C LEU A 103 12.99 9.39 -9.17
N SER A 104 14.04 8.57 -9.23
CA SER A 104 14.15 7.54 -10.27
C SER A 104 13.04 6.49 -10.13
N PHE A 105 12.71 5.78 -11.20
CA PHE A 105 11.69 4.73 -11.17
C PHE A 105 11.92 3.68 -10.06
N GLY A 106 13.16 3.22 -9.89
CA GLY A 106 13.50 2.26 -8.83
C GLY A 106 13.34 2.85 -7.42
N GLN A 107 13.62 4.14 -7.22
CA GLN A 107 13.35 4.81 -5.96
C GLN A 107 11.84 4.93 -5.70
N ARG A 108 11.05 5.27 -6.73
CA ARG A 108 9.58 5.33 -6.62
C ARG A 108 8.99 3.98 -6.22
N LYS A 109 9.44 2.89 -6.85
CA LYS A 109 9.05 1.52 -6.48
C LYS A 109 9.35 1.21 -5.01
N ARG A 110 10.53 1.59 -4.52
CA ARG A 110 10.90 1.40 -3.09
C ARG A 110 10.05 2.24 -2.15
N VAL A 111 9.76 3.50 -2.51
CA VAL A 111 8.90 4.40 -1.70
C VAL A 111 7.46 3.89 -1.67
N ALA A 112 6.91 3.43 -2.78
CA ALA A 112 5.58 2.83 -2.85
C ALA A 112 5.44 1.60 -1.92
N ILE A 113 6.46 0.75 -1.89
CA ILE A 113 6.52 -0.39 -0.95
C ILE A 113 6.67 0.11 0.50
N ALA A 114 7.49 1.13 0.76
CA ALA A 114 7.67 1.70 2.09
C ALA A 114 6.34 2.22 2.67
N GLY A 115 5.51 2.90 1.87
CA GLY A 115 4.19 3.37 2.29
C GLY A 115 3.29 2.25 2.80
N LEU A 116 3.31 1.08 2.14
CA LEU A 116 2.57 -0.09 2.60
C LEU A 116 3.20 -0.72 3.84
N LEU A 117 4.53 -0.84 3.90
CA LEU A 117 5.22 -1.39 5.08
C LEU A 117 4.98 -0.54 6.33
N ALA A 118 4.89 0.78 6.21
CA ALA A 118 4.57 1.69 7.30
C ALA A 118 3.19 1.38 7.92
N MET A 119 2.25 0.85 7.14
CA MET A 119 0.94 0.41 7.65
C MET A 119 1.01 -0.90 8.46
N ARG A 120 2.12 -1.65 8.39
CA ARG A 120 2.30 -2.99 8.99
C ARG A 120 1.21 -4.00 8.59
N PRO A 121 0.96 -4.21 7.28
CA PRO A 121 -0.04 -5.15 6.80
C PRO A 121 0.37 -6.59 7.16
N GLY A 122 -0.62 -7.48 7.31
CA GLY A 122 -0.38 -8.91 7.49
C GLY A 122 -0.14 -9.64 6.16
N ILE A 123 -0.60 -9.07 5.05
CA ILE A 123 -0.50 -9.63 3.70
C ILE A 123 -0.10 -8.50 2.75
N LEU A 124 0.91 -8.74 1.92
CA LEU A 124 1.31 -7.84 0.84
C LEU A 124 1.05 -8.53 -0.50
N LEU A 125 0.25 -7.90 -1.34
CA LEU A 125 0.00 -8.30 -2.72
C LEU A 125 0.89 -7.45 -3.62
N LEU A 126 1.60 -8.08 -4.56
CA LEU A 126 2.47 -7.40 -5.50
C LEU A 126 2.05 -7.73 -6.92
N ASP A 127 1.63 -6.71 -7.68
CA ASP A 127 1.36 -6.87 -9.11
C ASP A 127 2.66 -6.64 -9.90
N GLU A 128 3.28 -7.75 -10.32
CA GLU A 128 4.54 -7.79 -11.09
C GLU A 128 5.78 -7.11 -10.45
N PRO A 129 6.29 -7.65 -9.32
CA PRO A 129 7.50 -7.14 -8.66
C PRO A 129 8.79 -7.63 -9.33
N THR A 130 9.02 -7.33 -10.61
CA THR A 130 10.36 -7.51 -11.24
C THR A 130 11.18 -6.24 -11.23
#